data_AF-A0A7Y2HIH4-F1
#
_entry.id   AF-A0A7Y2HIH4-F1
#
_cell.length_a   1.000
_cell.length_b   1.000
_cell.length_c   1.000
_cell.angle_alpha   90.00
_cell.angle_beta   90.00
_cell.angle_gamma   90.00
#
_symmetry.space_group_name_H-M   'P 1'
#
loop_
_entity.id
_entity.type
_entity.pdbx_description
1 polymer ?
#
loop_
_entity_poly.entity_id
_entity_poly.type
_entity_poly.pdbx_seq_one_letter_code
_entity_poly.pdbx_strand_id
1 'polypeptide(L)' 'HQLSKVEMYDMTGALINVWDTDQVQSTRLHLEKTLPTGNYLFRLTRISGESDDHQVMILNNR' A
#
# COMPACT_ATOMS: atom_id res chain seq x y z
N HIS A 1 -13.01 1.79 11.19
CA HIS A 1 -13.37 1.76 9.76
C HIS A 1 -12.62 0.61 9.12
N GLN A 2 -13.32 -0.40 8.59
CA GLN A 2 -12.71 -1.61 8.04
C GLN A 2 -12.27 -1.35 6.58
N LEU A 3 -11.05 -1.77 6.25
CA LEU A 3 -10.53 -1.72 4.89
C LEU A 3 -11.02 -2.94 4.09
N SER A 4 -11.14 -2.80 2.76
CA SER A 4 -11.34 -3.90 1.81
C SER A 4 -10.04 -4.30 1.10
N LYS A 5 -9.22 -3.32 0.69
CA LYS A 5 -7.91 -3.58 0.10
C LYS A 5 -6.95 -2.41 0.29
N VAL A 6 -5.66 -2.69 0.14
CA VAL A 6 -4.61 -1.68 -0.03
C VAL A 6 -3.86 -1.96 -1.32
N GLU A 7 -3.65 -0.93 -2.12
CA GLU A 7 -2.90 -0.99 -3.38
C GLU A 7 -1.66 -0.11 -3.27
N MET A 8 -0.53 -0.58 -3.79
CA MET A 8 0.71 0.16 -3.84
C MET A 8 1.13 0.41 -5.28
N TYR A 9 1.47 1.66 -5.60
CA TYR A 9 1.92 2.09 -6.91
C TYR A 9 3.29 2.76 -6.83
N ASP A 10 4.08 2.63 -7.90
CA ASP A 10 5.24 3.51 -8.11
C ASP A 10 4.80 4.91 -8.59
N MET A 11 5.76 5.84 -8.69
CA MET A 11 5.50 7.21 -9.14
C MET A 11 5.18 7.33 -10.65
N THR A 12 5.31 6.25 -11.42
CA THR A 12 4.84 6.19 -12.81
C THR A 12 3.36 5.79 -12.89
N GLY A 13 2.78 5.36 -11.76
CA GLY A 13 1.40 4.87 -11.66
C GLY A 13 1.28 3.36 -11.87
N ALA A 14 2.39 2.63 -11.99
CA ALA A 14 2.34 1.18 -12.15
C ALA A 14 2.02 0.51 -10.80
N LEU A 15 1.07 -0.43 -10.83
CA LEU A 15 0.69 -1.22 -9.66
C LEU A 15 1.81 -2.20 -9.30
N ILE A 16 2.31 -2.11 -8.08
CA ILE A 16 3.38 -2.96 -7.54
C ILE A 16 2.78 -4.13 -6.76
N ASN A 17 1.82 -3.85 -5.87
CA ASN A 17 1.26 -4.86 -4.98
C ASN A 17 -0.17 -4.54 -4.56
N VAL A 18 -0.91 -5.58 -4.18
CA VAL A 18 -2.27 -5.49 -3.64
C VAL A 18 -2.38 -6.39 -2.42
N TRP A 19 -2.97 -5.87 -1.35
CA TRP A 19 -3.31 -6.64 -0.16
C TRP A 19 -4.81 -6.60 0.04
N ASP A 20 -5.49 -7.73 -0.09
CA ASP A 20 -6.89 -7.87 0.29
C ASP A 20 -6.99 -7.88 1.82
N THR A 21 -7.71 -6.91 2.38
CA THR A 21 -7.76 -6.71 3.83
C THR A 21 -8.92 -7.44 4.50
N ASP A 22 -9.66 -8.27 3.77
CA ASP A 22 -10.61 -9.24 4.31
C ASP A 22 -9.95 -10.20 5.32
N GLN A 23 -8.62 -10.31 5.29
CA GLN A 23 -7.82 -11.10 6.23
C GLN A 23 -6.89 -10.27 7.15
N VAL A 24 -6.90 -8.94 7.02
CA VAL A 24 -5.90 -8.08 7.66
C VAL A 24 -6.53 -7.35 8.84
N GLN A 25 -6.50 -8.00 10.02
CA GLN A 25 -6.70 -7.30 11.30
C GLN A 25 -5.51 -6.40 11.67
N SER A 26 -4.38 -6.51 10.95
CA SER A 26 -3.14 -5.82 11.30
C SER A 26 -2.89 -4.58 10.46
N THR A 27 -2.51 -3.49 11.11
CA THR A 27 -1.93 -2.27 10.51
C THR A 27 -0.56 -2.47 9.84
N ARG A 28 -0.19 -3.72 9.50
CA ARG A 28 1.11 -4.10 8.96
C ARG A 28 0.93 -4.83 7.63
N LEU A 29 1.57 -4.28 6.60
CA LEU A 29 1.66 -4.87 5.27
C LEU A 29 3.07 -5.47 5.11
N HIS A 30 3.15 -6.68 4.56
CA HIS A 30 4.43 -7.32 4.26
C HIS A 30 4.73 -7.20 2.76
N LEU A 31 5.96 -6.78 2.44
CA LEU A 31 6.47 -6.72 1.08
C LEU A 31 7.33 -7.95 0.83
N GLU A 32 7.00 -8.74 -0.20
CA GLU A 32 7.75 -9.95 -0.55
C GLU A 32 9.14 -9.65 -1.14
N LYS A 33 9.38 -8.40 -1.57
CA LYS A 33 10.61 -7.97 -2.23
C LYS A 33 11.08 -6.64 -1.65
N THR A 34 12.40 -6.47 -1.57
CA THR A 34 13.00 -5.17 -1.25
C THR A 34 12.69 -4.18 -2.36
N LEU A 35 12.09 -3.05 -2.00
CA LEU A 35 11.84 -1.95 -2.92
C LEU A 35 13.03 -0.98 -2.94
N PRO A 36 13.36 -0.37 -4.09
CA PRO A 36 14.30 0.74 -4.14
C PRO A 36 13.93 1.89 -3.19
N THR A 37 14.92 2.68 -2.78
CA THR A 37 14.66 3.95 -2.09
C THR A 37 13.88 4.87 -3.04
N GLY A 38 12.79 5.46 -2.56
CA GLY A 38 11.94 6.30 -3.38
C GLY A 38 10.57 6.57 -2.80
N ASN A 39 9.78 7.34 -3.54
CA ASN A 39 8.40 7.64 -3.20
C ASN A 39 7.46 6.60 -3.82
N TYR A 40 6.40 6.26 -3.08
CA TYR A 40 5.37 5.33 -3.49
C TYR A 40 4.00 5.84 -3.05
N LEU A 41 2.96 5.45 -3.79
CA LEU A 41 1.58 5.78 -3.47
C LEU A 41 0.86 4.55 -2.93
N PHE A 42 0.25 4.68 -1.76
CA PHE A 42 -0.63 3.68 -1.17
C PHE A 42 -2.07 4.16 -1.25
N ARG A 43 -2.93 3.40 -1.91
CA ARG A 43 -4.38 3.63 -1.95
C ARG A 43 -5.06 2.66 -1.00
N LEU A 44 -5.76 3.19 0.00
CA LEU A 44 -6.49 2.40 0.99
C LEU A 44 -7.98 2.49 0.66
N THR A 45 -8.58 1.39 0.22
CA THR A 45 -10.00 1.33 -0.12
C THR A 45 -10.78 0.68 1.02
N ARG A 46 -11.81 1.37 1.51
CA ARG A 46 -12.75 0.87 2.53
C ARG A 46 -13.76 -0.08 1.92
N ILE A 47 -14.41 -0.89 2.76
CA ILE A 47 -15.55 -1.74 2.33
C ILE A 47 -16.71 -0.90 1.75
N SER A 48 -16.84 0.37 2.17
CA SER A 48 -17.80 1.32 1.58
C SER A 48 -17.46 1.73 0.13
N GLY A 49 -16.26 1.42 -0.37
CA GLY A 49 -15.74 1.83 -1.68
C GLY A 49 -14.95 3.14 -1.66
N GLU A 50 -15.01 3.92 -0.59
CA GLU A 50 -14.22 5.15 -0.43
C GLU A 50 -12.72 4.82 -0.35
N SER A 51 -11.89 5.65 -0.98
CA SER A 51 -10.44 5.45 -1.02
C SER A 51 -9.67 6.69 -0.56
N ASP A 52 -8.59 6.47 0.19
CA ASP A 52 -7.61 7.52 0.54
C ASP A 52 -6.23 7.19 -0.01
N ASP A 53 -5.59 8.20 -0.57
CA ASP A 53 -4.24 8.10 -1.12
C ASP A 53 -3.21 8.64 -0.13
N HIS A 54 -2.18 7.85 0.15
CA HIS A 54 -1.08 8.18 1.05
C HIS A 54 0.26 8.01 0.34
N GLN A 55 1.07 9.07 0.31
CA GLN A 55 2.42 8.98 -0.22
C GLN A 55 3.40 8.57 0.91
N VAL A 56 4.25 7.59 0.63
CA VAL A 56 5.27 7.09 1.57
C VAL A 56 6.63 7.13 0.90
N MET A 57 7.65 7.59 1.63
CA MET A 57 9.04 7.50 1.21
C MET A 57 9.70 6.29 1.87
N ILE A 58 10.15 5.33 1.06
CA ILE A 58 10.96 4.20 1.54
C ILE A 58 12.42 4.63 1.53
N LEU A 59 13.06 4.53 2.69
CA LEU A 59 14.49 4.75 2.87
C LEU A 59 15.15 3.42 3.22
N ASN A 60 15.93 2.85 2.31
CA ASN A 60 16.77 1.72 2.63
C ASN A 60 18.06 2.22 3.28
N ASN A 61 18.07 2.30 4.61
CA ASN A 61 19.30 2.50 5.36
C ASN A 61 20.04 1.16 5.41
N ARG A 62 21.01 0.99 4.51
CA ARG A 62 22.00 -0.10 4.63
C ARG A 62 23.01 0.21 5.72
#